data_AF-A0A800DIH4-F1
#
_entry.id   AF-A0A800DIH4-F1
#
_cell.length_a   1.000
_cell.length_b   1.000
_cell.length_c   1.000
_cell.angle_alpha   90.00
_cell.angle_beta   90.00
_cell.angle_gamma   90.00
#
_symmetry.space_group_name_H-M   'P 1'
#
loop_
_entity.id
_entity.type
_entity.pdbx_description
1 polymer ?
#
loop_
_entity_poly.entity_id
_entity_poly.type
_entity_poly.pdbx_seq_one_letter_code
_entity_poly.pdbx_strand_id
1 'polypeptide(L)'
;MEGGMQPDLWSLYRQMLRSRRFEEAVTSLWEQGKISGEMHLGVGEEAIAAGVAAHVRDGDAMALDHRGTPLMVARGVDPVLLLREFLGKGDSLCGGRGGHMHLFSGEHLVASSGIVGATGPVAAGFALAAQLLHPGRIAVAFFGDGAMNQGMLLESLNLAVAWKLPDKGWREPEVVMV
;
A
#
# COMPACT_ATOMS: atom_id res chain seq x y z
N MET A 1 -24.60 11.91 -15.62
CA MET A 1 -23.21 11.86 -15.12
C MET A 1 -23.27 12.32 -13.67
N GLU A 2 -23.54 11.38 -12.76
CA GLU A 2 -23.60 11.68 -11.32
C GLU A 2 -22.19 11.97 -10.82
N GLY A 3 -22.05 13.06 -10.07
CA GLY A 3 -20.77 13.54 -9.57
C GLY A 3 -20.10 12.47 -8.71
N GLY A 4 -18.87 12.12 -9.07
CA GLY A 4 -18.01 11.33 -8.19
C GLY A 4 -17.95 12.05 -6.84
N MET A 5 -18.37 11.36 -5.78
CA MET A 5 -18.35 11.91 -4.43
C MET A 5 -16.90 12.25 -4.09
N GLN A 6 -16.57 13.54 -4.12
CA GLN A 6 -15.25 13.98 -3.69
C GLN A 6 -15.05 13.57 -2.24
N PRO A 7 -13.86 13.08 -1.86
CA PRO A 7 -13.60 12.70 -0.48
C PRO A 7 -13.87 13.91 0.43
N ASP A 8 -14.66 13.69 1.49
CA ASP A 8 -14.88 14.71 2.50
C ASP A 8 -13.55 15.14 3.11
N LEU A 9 -13.30 16.46 3.17
CA LEU A 9 -12.05 17.03 3.66
C LEU A 9 -11.78 16.63 5.12
N TRP A 10 -12.83 16.47 5.93
CA TRP A 10 -12.67 15.98 7.31
C TRP A 10 -12.20 14.54 7.35
N SER A 11 -12.71 13.68 6.47
CA SER A 11 -12.23 12.30 6.33
C SER A 11 -10.75 12.25 5.93
N LEU A 12 -10.34 13.02 4.92
CA LEU A 12 -8.93 13.11 4.50
C LEU A 12 -8.03 13.62 5.63
N TYR A 13 -8.42 14.71 6.29
CA TYR A 13 -7.66 15.27 7.42
C TYR A 13 -7.54 14.27 8.57
N ARG A 14 -8.65 13.62 8.95
CA ARG A 14 -8.67 12.59 9.99
C ARG A 14 -7.72 11.46 9.64
N GLN A 15 -7.71 11.02 8.39
CA GLN A 15 -6.84 9.93 7.97
C GLN A 15 -5.36 10.34 8.02
N MET A 16 -5.01 11.52 7.52
CA MET A 16 -3.63 12.04 7.62
C MET A 16 -3.17 12.13 9.09
N LEU A 17 -4.02 12.69 9.97
CA LEU A 17 -3.71 12.81 11.39
C LEU A 17 -3.58 11.44 12.06
N ARG A 18 -4.41 10.46 11.69
CA ARG A 18 -4.32 9.09 12.22
C ARG A 18 -3.00 8.44 11.85
N SER A 19 -2.59 8.51 10.59
CA SER A 19 -1.30 7.98 10.14
C SER A 19 -0.14 8.66 10.86
N ARG A 20 -0.14 10.00 10.94
CA ARG A 20 0.87 10.78 11.67
C ARG A 20 1.02 10.31 13.12
N ARG A 21 -0.09 10.25 13.86
CA ARG A 21 -0.07 9.90 15.28
C ARG A 21 0.34 8.45 15.52
N PHE A 22 -0.04 7.55 14.60
CA PHE A 22 0.41 6.18 14.66
C PHE A 22 1.94 6.09 14.49
N GLU A 23 2.48 6.74 13.46
CA GLU A 23 3.92 6.69 13.21
C GLU A 23 4.74 7.39 14.28
N GLU A 24 4.30 8.53 14.83
CA GLU A 24 4.96 9.18 15.99
C GLU A 24 5.03 8.23 17.20
N ALA A 25 3.99 7.44 17.46
CA ALA A 25 4.00 6.45 18.53
C ALA A 25 4.96 5.29 18.23
N VAL A 26 5.01 4.83 16.97
CA VAL A 26 5.97 3.82 16.50
C VAL A 26 7.40 4.32 16.64
N THR A 27 7.70 5.57 16.26
CA THR A 27 9.00 6.21 16.43
C THR A 27 9.43 6.18 17.89
N SER A 28 8.56 6.58 18.82
CA SER A 28 8.89 6.59 20.25
C SER A 28 9.23 5.19 20.78
N LEU A 29 8.52 4.15 20.33
CA LEU A 29 8.82 2.76 20.73
C LEU A 29 10.10 2.23 20.10
N TRP A 30 10.39 2.62 18.86
CA TRP A 30 11.64 2.28 18.18
C TRP A 30 12.85 2.96 18.85
N GLU A 31 12.76 4.24 19.19
CA GLU A 31 13.79 4.97 19.95
C GLU A 31 14.04 4.37 21.35
N GLN A 32 13.00 3.81 21.97
CA GLN A 32 13.12 3.04 23.23
C GLN A 32 13.73 1.65 23.04
N GLY A 33 14.05 1.24 21.81
CA GLY A 33 14.59 -0.09 21.48
C GLY A 33 13.57 -1.23 21.60
N LYS A 34 12.26 -0.92 21.67
CA LYS A 34 11.20 -1.95 21.76
C LYS A 34 10.86 -2.57 20.42
N ILE A 35 11.06 -1.84 19.34
CA ILE A 35 10.95 -2.33 17.96
C ILE A 35 12.38 -2.55 17.46
N SER A 36 12.65 -3.74 16.93
CA SER A 36 13.99 -4.11 16.44
C SER A 36 14.15 -3.81 14.96
N GLY A 37 15.39 -3.54 14.55
CA GLY A 37 15.74 -3.33 13.14
C GLY A 37 15.57 -1.89 12.67
N GLU A 38 15.48 -1.74 11.36
CA GLU A 38 15.27 -0.46 10.69
C GLU A 38 13.84 0.03 10.93
N MET A 39 13.60 1.32 10.75
CA MET A 39 12.25 1.89 10.78
C MET A 39 12.12 2.95 9.69
N HIS A 40 11.22 2.72 8.75
CA HIS A 40 10.96 3.60 7.62
C HIS A 40 9.56 4.20 7.78
N LEU A 41 9.51 5.51 8.06
CA LEU A 41 8.29 6.23 8.40
C LEU A 41 7.80 7.06 7.22
N GLY A 42 6.50 7.06 6.95
CA GLY A 42 5.85 7.92 5.95
C GLY A 42 5.45 9.31 6.49
N VAL A 43 6.06 9.76 7.58
CA VAL A 43 5.82 11.08 8.17
C VAL A 43 6.16 12.16 7.15
N GLY A 44 5.16 12.96 6.76
CA GLY A 44 5.27 13.97 5.70
C GLY A 44 4.63 13.55 4.36
N GLU A 45 4.32 12.27 4.17
CA GLU A 45 3.73 11.70 2.96
C GLU A 45 2.25 11.31 3.16
N GLU A 46 1.62 11.78 4.25
CA GLU A 46 0.28 11.33 4.63
C GLU A 46 -0.80 11.69 3.60
N ALA A 47 -0.59 12.79 2.86
CA ALA A 47 -1.49 13.23 1.81
C ALA A 47 -1.57 12.22 0.66
N ILE A 48 -0.47 11.51 0.35
CA ILE A 48 -0.43 10.45 -0.67
C ILE A 48 -1.34 9.31 -0.21
N ALA A 49 -1.15 8.85 1.02
CA ALA A 49 -1.94 7.77 1.59
C ALA A 49 -3.44 8.11 1.66
N ALA A 50 -3.77 9.29 2.20
CA ALA A 50 -5.16 9.73 2.32
C ALA A 50 -5.83 9.96 0.96
N GLY A 51 -5.13 10.61 0.02
CA GLY A 51 -5.66 10.93 -1.30
C GLY A 51 -5.91 9.69 -2.15
N VAL A 52 -4.96 8.75 -2.18
CA VAL A 52 -5.10 7.51 -2.96
C VAL A 52 -6.13 6.59 -2.31
N ALA A 53 -6.01 6.31 -1.01
CA ALA A 53 -6.90 5.37 -0.31
C ALA A 53 -8.38 5.79 -0.37
N ALA A 54 -8.67 7.09 -0.46
CA ALA A 54 -10.04 7.59 -0.64
C ALA A 54 -10.71 7.14 -1.96
N HIS A 55 -9.94 6.65 -2.92
CA HIS A 55 -10.42 6.19 -4.24
C HIS A 55 -10.22 4.68 -4.45
N VAL A 56 -9.48 4.00 -3.57
CA VAL A 56 -9.29 2.53 -3.63
C VAL A 56 -10.49 1.86 -2.96
N ARG A 57 -11.24 1.05 -3.71
CA ARG A 57 -12.47 0.39 -3.22
C ARG A 57 -12.15 -0.98 -2.64
N ASP A 58 -13.11 -1.58 -1.94
CA ASP A 58 -13.01 -2.97 -1.50
C ASP A 58 -12.78 -3.89 -2.72
N GLY A 59 -11.82 -4.82 -2.60
CA GLY A 59 -11.42 -5.71 -3.69
C GLY A 59 -10.39 -5.14 -4.66
N ASP A 60 -10.07 -3.84 -4.59
CA ASP A 60 -8.88 -3.30 -5.26
C ASP A 60 -7.61 -3.64 -4.43
N ALA A 61 -6.47 -3.86 -5.07
CA ALA A 61 -5.24 -4.30 -4.42
C ALA A 61 -4.19 -3.20 -4.31
N MET A 62 -3.29 -3.29 -3.34
CA MET A 62 -2.16 -2.37 -3.19
C MET A 62 -0.84 -3.11 -2.96
N ALA A 63 0.16 -2.82 -3.78
CA ALA A 63 1.54 -3.27 -3.60
C ALA A 63 2.35 -2.11 -3.02
N LEU A 64 2.85 -2.27 -1.80
CA LEU A 64 3.52 -1.21 -1.05
C LEU A 64 5.02 -1.45 -0.94
N ASP A 65 5.80 -0.38 -0.85
CA ASP A 65 7.21 -0.48 -0.48
C ASP A 65 7.36 -0.59 1.06
N HIS A 66 8.59 -0.45 1.56
CA HIS A 66 8.92 -0.54 2.97
C HIS A 66 8.42 0.65 3.83
N ARG A 67 7.84 1.69 3.22
CA ARG A 67 7.26 2.85 3.90
C ARG A 67 5.72 2.84 3.84
N GLY A 68 5.12 1.68 3.55
CA GLY A 68 3.69 1.52 3.32
C GLY A 68 2.76 1.65 4.54
N THR A 69 3.26 1.93 5.74
CA THR A 69 2.45 1.97 6.97
C THR A 69 1.25 2.93 6.89
N PRO A 70 1.40 4.20 6.45
CA PRO A 70 0.27 5.12 6.31
C PRO A 70 -0.81 4.60 5.36
N LEU A 71 -0.42 3.89 4.30
CA LEU A 71 -1.33 3.29 3.32
C LEU A 71 -2.10 2.11 3.90
N MET A 72 -1.46 1.27 4.72
CA MET A 72 -2.16 0.19 5.43
C MET A 72 -3.19 0.74 6.42
N VAL A 73 -2.83 1.77 7.19
CA VAL A 73 -3.78 2.44 8.10
C VAL A 73 -4.93 3.07 7.31
N ALA A 74 -4.64 3.71 6.18
CA ALA A 74 -5.65 4.33 5.32
C ALA A 74 -6.55 3.30 4.64
N ARG A 75 -6.02 2.11 4.35
CA ARG A 75 -6.79 0.97 3.84
C ARG A 75 -7.75 0.38 4.86
N GLY A 76 -7.57 0.68 6.15
CA GLY A 76 -8.40 0.16 7.23
C GLY A 76 -7.76 -0.97 8.02
N VAL A 77 -6.50 -1.35 7.74
CA VAL A 77 -5.79 -2.36 8.53
C VAL A 77 -5.70 -1.88 9.98
N ASP A 78 -6.05 -2.76 10.92
CA ASP A 78 -6.06 -2.42 12.35
C ASP A 78 -4.65 -1.97 12.81
N PRO A 79 -4.49 -0.71 13.27
CA PRO A 79 -3.22 -0.21 13.80
C PRO A 79 -2.69 -1.03 14.97
N VAL A 80 -3.57 -1.67 15.75
CA VAL A 80 -3.14 -2.56 16.84
C VAL A 80 -2.43 -3.79 16.28
N LEU A 81 -2.96 -4.43 15.24
CA LEU A 81 -2.31 -5.58 14.61
C LEU A 81 -0.97 -5.20 13.97
N LEU A 82 -0.88 -4.03 13.34
CA LEU A 82 0.37 -3.47 12.81
C LEU A 82 1.39 -3.26 13.92
N LEU A 83 1.01 -2.59 15.01
CA LEU A 83 1.90 -2.34 16.14
C LEU A 83 2.38 -3.64 16.78
N ARG A 84 1.51 -4.64 16.93
CA ARG A 84 1.86 -5.96 17.43
C ARG A 84 2.86 -6.66 16.52
N GLU A 85 2.73 -6.50 15.20
CA GLU A 85 3.68 -7.05 14.23
C GLU A 85 5.05 -6.41 14.40
N PHE A 86 5.12 -5.08 14.54
CA PHE A 86 6.37 -4.36 14.74
C PHE A 86 7.05 -4.75 16.07
N LEU A 87 6.25 -5.12 17.07
CA LEU A 87 6.72 -5.62 18.37
C LEU A 87 7.00 -7.14 18.39
N GLY A 88 6.90 -7.84 17.25
CA GLY A 88 7.19 -9.26 17.11
C GLY A 88 6.24 -10.18 17.89
N LYS A 89 4.97 -9.79 18.06
CA LYS A 89 3.96 -10.60 18.78
C LYS A 89 3.35 -11.64 17.86
N GLY A 90 2.99 -12.82 18.39
CA GLY A 90 2.45 -13.92 17.56
C GLY A 90 0.99 -13.74 17.13
N ASP A 91 0.22 -12.93 17.85
CA ASP A 91 -1.16 -12.53 17.58
C ASP A 91 -1.20 -11.13 16.93
N SER A 92 -0.50 -11.02 15.81
CA SER A 92 -0.33 -9.80 15.02
C SER A 92 -0.78 -10.05 13.57
N LEU A 93 -0.56 -9.09 12.68
CA LEU A 93 -0.96 -9.18 11.28
C LEU A 93 -0.33 -10.38 10.53
N CYS A 94 0.95 -10.65 10.76
CA CYS A 94 1.73 -11.69 10.08
C CYS A 94 2.43 -12.65 11.06
N GLY A 95 1.95 -12.73 12.30
CA GLY A 95 2.48 -13.62 13.33
C GLY A 95 3.84 -13.22 13.90
N GLY A 96 4.21 -11.93 13.78
CA GLY A 96 5.40 -11.35 14.40
C GLY A 96 6.68 -11.64 13.63
N ARG A 97 6.56 -12.01 12.35
CA ARG A 97 7.67 -12.43 11.49
C ARG A 97 7.99 -11.43 10.39
N GLY A 98 7.04 -10.56 10.06
CA GLY A 98 7.17 -9.59 8.98
C GLY A 98 7.90 -8.31 9.38
N GLY A 99 7.80 -7.93 10.65
CA GLY A 99 8.30 -6.63 11.11
C GLY A 99 7.58 -5.48 10.38
N HIS A 100 8.23 -4.34 10.17
CA HIS A 100 7.60 -3.20 9.50
C HIS A 100 7.63 -3.27 7.96
N MET A 101 8.53 -4.03 7.36
CA MET A 101 8.70 -4.04 5.88
C MET A 101 7.95 -5.15 5.16
N HIS A 102 7.62 -6.26 5.83
CA HIS A 102 7.04 -7.45 5.20
C HIS A 102 5.64 -7.73 5.73
N LEU A 103 4.72 -6.81 5.47
CA LEU A 103 3.36 -6.84 5.93
C LEU A 103 2.44 -7.36 4.82
N PHE A 104 1.51 -8.22 5.20
CA PHE A 104 0.51 -8.77 4.31
C PHE A 104 -0.85 -8.78 4.98
N SER A 105 -1.87 -8.31 4.26
CA SER A 105 -3.27 -8.41 4.68
C SER A 105 -4.10 -8.93 3.52
N GLY A 106 -4.48 -10.20 3.59
CA GLY A 106 -5.32 -10.84 2.58
C GLY A 106 -6.73 -10.25 2.54
N GLU A 107 -7.28 -9.86 3.70
CA GLU A 107 -8.58 -9.20 3.81
C GLU A 107 -8.61 -7.86 3.05
N HIS A 108 -7.51 -7.11 3.13
CA HIS A 108 -7.42 -5.76 2.55
C HIS A 108 -6.76 -5.75 1.16
N LEU A 109 -6.31 -6.91 0.69
CA LEU A 109 -5.50 -7.11 -0.53
C LEU A 109 -4.27 -6.19 -0.60
N VAL A 110 -3.50 -6.15 0.49
CA VAL A 110 -2.27 -5.35 0.57
C VAL A 110 -1.07 -6.22 0.87
N ALA A 111 0.03 -5.98 0.17
CA ALA A 111 1.32 -6.60 0.43
C ALA A 111 2.43 -5.53 0.38
N SER A 112 3.35 -5.55 1.35
CA SER A 112 4.54 -4.69 1.34
C SER A 112 5.84 -5.47 1.11
N SER A 113 6.85 -4.79 0.56
CA SER A 113 8.16 -5.38 0.34
C SER A 113 9.31 -4.42 0.67
N GLY A 114 10.35 -4.98 1.31
CA GLY A 114 11.65 -4.32 1.50
C GLY A 114 12.52 -4.25 0.25
N ILE A 115 12.20 -5.02 -0.80
CA ILE A 115 12.99 -5.07 -2.03
C ILE A 115 12.59 -3.90 -2.94
N VAL A 116 13.52 -2.97 -3.16
CA VAL A 116 13.32 -1.80 -4.02
C VAL A 116 12.88 -2.25 -5.41
N GLY A 117 11.73 -1.75 -5.88
CA GLY A 117 11.14 -2.05 -7.20
C GLY A 117 10.25 -3.30 -7.25
N ALA A 118 10.19 -4.11 -6.19
CA ALA A 118 9.38 -5.34 -6.18
C ALA A 118 7.88 -5.09 -6.21
N THR A 119 7.42 -3.86 -5.94
CA THR A 119 6.00 -3.49 -6.00
C THR A 119 5.45 -3.53 -7.42
N GLY A 120 6.29 -3.29 -8.44
CA GLY A 120 5.92 -3.41 -9.85
C GLY A 120 5.35 -4.79 -10.21
N PRO A 121 6.13 -5.88 -10.09
CA PRO A 121 5.65 -7.20 -10.46
C PRO A 121 4.52 -7.70 -9.56
N VAL A 122 4.51 -7.31 -8.27
CA VAL A 122 3.39 -7.64 -7.35
C VAL A 122 2.09 -6.99 -7.82
N ALA A 123 2.12 -5.69 -8.17
CA ALA A 123 0.94 -5.00 -8.68
C ALA A 123 0.48 -5.55 -10.03
N ALA A 124 1.41 -5.88 -10.95
CA ALA A 124 1.06 -6.53 -12.21
C ALA A 124 0.37 -7.89 -11.99
N GLY A 125 0.85 -8.68 -11.03
CA GLY A 125 0.20 -9.94 -10.63
C GLY A 125 -1.20 -9.73 -10.07
N PHE A 126 -1.37 -8.73 -9.18
CA PHE A 126 -2.70 -8.38 -8.67
C PHE A 126 -3.64 -7.89 -9.77
N ALA A 127 -3.17 -7.06 -10.71
CA ALA A 127 -3.97 -6.55 -11.81
C ALA A 127 -4.36 -7.67 -12.79
N LEU A 128 -3.47 -8.63 -13.05
CA LEU A 128 -3.79 -9.83 -13.83
C LEU A 128 -4.85 -10.70 -13.12
N ALA A 129 -4.70 -10.91 -11.80
CA ALA A 129 -5.69 -11.64 -11.01
C ALA A 129 -7.05 -10.93 -11.01
N ALA A 130 -7.06 -9.60 -10.89
CA ALA A 130 -8.26 -8.79 -11.00
C ALA A 130 -8.92 -8.97 -12.39
N GLN A 131 -8.15 -8.89 -13.47
CA GLN A 131 -8.68 -9.11 -14.82
C GLN A 131 -9.29 -10.51 -15.02
N LEU A 132 -8.66 -11.56 -14.48
CA LEU A 132 -9.11 -12.95 -14.69
C LEU A 132 -10.23 -13.38 -13.75
N LEU A 133 -10.20 -12.94 -12.49
CA LEU A 133 -11.03 -13.47 -11.41
C LEU A 133 -12.02 -12.44 -10.85
N HIS A 134 -11.69 -11.15 -10.93
CA HIS A 134 -12.47 -10.07 -10.33
C HIS A 134 -12.60 -8.84 -11.27
N PRO A 135 -13.23 -9.00 -12.46
CA PRO A 135 -13.23 -7.95 -13.48
C PRO A 135 -13.75 -6.61 -12.93
N GLY A 136 -13.08 -5.52 -13.29
CA GLY A 136 -13.40 -4.17 -12.83
C GLY A 136 -12.72 -3.74 -11.52
N ARG A 137 -11.88 -4.59 -10.92
CA ARG A 137 -10.96 -4.24 -9.85
C ARG A 137 -9.61 -3.78 -10.38
N ILE A 138 -8.91 -2.95 -9.59
CA ILE A 138 -7.60 -2.41 -9.94
C ILE A 138 -6.52 -2.87 -8.96
N ALA A 139 -5.26 -2.66 -9.34
CA ALA A 139 -4.13 -2.74 -8.44
C ALA A 139 -3.35 -1.43 -8.50
N VAL A 140 -2.88 -0.95 -7.34
CA VAL A 140 -2.06 0.25 -7.21
C VAL A 140 -0.67 -0.16 -6.75
N ALA A 141 0.37 0.28 -7.45
CA ALA A 141 1.76 0.05 -7.03
C ALA A 141 2.33 1.34 -6.44
N PHE A 142 2.91 1.24 -5.26
CA PHE A 142 3.60 2.35 -4.60
C PHE A 142 5.11 2.13 -4.64
N PHE A 143 5.87 3.15 -5.01
CA PHE A 143 7.34 3.06 -5.01
C PHE A 143 8.00 4.44 -4.98
N GLY A 144 9.16 4.53 -4.32
CA GLY A 144 9.98 5.73 -4.36
C GLY A 144 10.64 5.98 -5.73
N ASP A 145 11.09 7.21 -5.94
CA ASP A 145 11.83 7.67 -7.12
C ASP A 145 13.07 6.81 -7.42
N GLY A 146 13.81 6.40 -6.40
CA GLY A 146 14.97 5.51 -6.55
C GLY A 146 14.62 4.15 -7.19
N ALA A 147 13.39 3.66 -7.00
CA ALA A 147 12.93 2.41 -7.58
C ALA A 147 12.67 2.51 -9.09
N MET A 148 12.56 3.71 -9.66
CA MET A 148 12.41 3.91 -11.12
C MET A 148 13.58 3.35 -11.93
N ASN A 149 14.73 3.15 -11.28
CA ASN A 149 15.92 2.57 -11.91
C ASN A 149 15.95 1.04 -11.83
N GLN A 150 14.92 0.38 -11.28
CA GLN A 150 14.85 -1.08 -11.19
C GLN A 150 14.28 -1.68 -12.48
N GLY A 151 15.01 -2.64 -13.06
CA GLY A 151 14.59 -3.33 -14.29
C GLY A 151 13.23 -4.00 -14.17
N MET A 152 12.95 -4.69 -13.05
CA MET A 152 11.66 -5.36 -12.82
C MET A 152 10.46 -4.40 -12.81
N LEU A 153 10.66 -3.14 -12.41
CA LEU A 153 9.59 -2.14 -12.45
C LEU A 153 9.26 -1.75 -13.89
N LEU A 154 10.29 -1.51 -14.71
CA LEU A 154 10.14 -1.20 -16.14
C LEU A 154 9.56 -2.38 -16.94
N GLU A 155 9.98 -3.60 -16.62
CA GLU A 155 9.38 -4.81 -17.19
C GLU A 155 7.89 -4.94 -16.83
N SER A 156 7.54 -4.64 -15.58
CA SER A 156 6.15 -4.68 -15.11
C SER A 156 5.28 -3.61 -15.79
N LEU A 157 5.81 -2.41 -16.01
CA LEU A 157 5.17 -1.36 -16.80
C LEU A 157 4.90 -1.83 -18.24
N ASN A 158 5.91 -2.42 -18.88
CA ASN A 158 5.76 -2.95 -20.23
C ASN A 158 4.70 -4.06 -20.28
N LEU A 159 4.70 -4.98 -19.32
CA LEU A 159 3.68 -6.04 -19.21
C LEU A 159 2.28 -5.48 -18.99
N ALA A 160 2.13 -4.50 -18.08
CA ALA A 160 0.87 -3.84 -17.83
C ALA A 160 0.28 -3.24 -19.10
N VAL A 161 1.09 -2.57 -19.92
CA VAL A 161 0.64 -2.03 -21.21
C VAL A 161 0.36 -3.14 -22.23
N ALA A 162 1.27 -4.10 -22.39
CA ALA A 162 1.15 -5.16 -23.39
C ALA A 162 -0.09 -6.04 -23.17
N TRP A 163 -0.42 -6.30 -21.90
CA TRP A 163 -1.58 -7.10 -21.51
C TRP A 163 -2.81 -6.26 -21.16
N LYS A 164 -2.71 -4.93 -21.24
CA LYS A 164 -3.76 -3.97 -20.88
C LYS A 164 -4.28 -4.16 -19.46
N LEU A 165 -3.39 -4.36 -18.50
CA LEU A 165 -3.76 -4.60 -17.11
C LEU A 165 -4.28 -3.32 -16.42
N PRO A 166 -5.34 -3.42 -15.59
CA PRO A 166 -6.37 -4.45 -15.64
C PRO A 166 -7.30 -4.22 -16.85
N ASP A 167 -7.67 -5.28 -17.60
CA ASP A 167 -8.50 -5.12 -18.79
C ASP A 167 -9.85 -4.49 -18.45
N LYS A 168 -10.08 -3.32 -19.03
CA LYS A 168 -11.38 -2.67 -19.10
C LYS A 168 -11.67 -2.47 -20.58
N GLY A 169 -12.88 -2.80 -21.01
CA GLY A 169 -13.44 -2.34 -22.29
C GLY A 169 -13.64 -0.82 -22.39
N TRP A 170 -12.80 -0.01 -21.74
CA TRP A 170 -12.78 1.45 -21.73
C TRP A 170 -11.35 1.94 -22.03
N ARG A 171 -11.29 3.10 -22.68
CA ARG A 171 -10.09 3.69 -23.27
C ARG A 171 -9.05 4.01 -22.19
N GLU A 172 -7.86 3.44 -22.33
CA GLU A 172 -6.60 3.63 -21.57
C GLU A 172 -6.34 2.71 -20.34
N PRO A 173 -5.14 2.09 -20.23
CA PRO A 173 -4.78 1.20 -19.14
C PRO A 173 -4.50 1.99 -17.84
N GLU A 174 -5.23 1.68 -16.77
CA GLU A 174 -5.04 2.29 -15.44
C GLU A 174 -4.42 1.26 -14.47
N VAL A 175 -3.12 0.95 -14.62
CA VAL A 175 -2.33 0.65 -13.42
C VAL A 175 -1.96 2.01 -12.84
N VAL A 176 -2.61 2.37 -11.73
CA VAL A 176 -2.24 3.60 -11.03
C VAL A 176 -0.97 3.29 -10.26
N MET A 177 0.15 3.79 -10.79
CA MET A 177 1.47 3.70 -10.18
C MET A 177 1.75 5.05 -9.52
N VAL A 178 1.97 5.04 -8.19
CA VAL A 178 2.15 6.23 -7.35
C VAL A 178 3.51 6.21 -6.68
#